data_AF-A0A2L2YN34-F1
#
_entry.id   AF-A0A2L2YN34-F1
#
_cell.length_a   1.000
_cell.length_b   1.000
_cell.length_c   1.000
_cell.angle_alpha   90.00
_cell.angle_beta   90.00
_cell.angle_gamma   90.00
#
_symmetry.space_group_name_H-M   'P 1'
#
loop_
_entity.id
_entity.type
_entity.pdbx_description
1 polymer ?
#
loop_
_entity_poly.entity_id
_entity_poly.type
_entity_poly.pdbx_seq_one_letter_code
_entity_poly.pdbx_strand_id
1 'polypeptide(L)' 'MLYDTQVMAREMREEVVLHVKQYFDEFCILSNHRGGNNFKTSAVYYAYMSRTYTYSNLYDFLATGQILNYY' A
#
# COMPACT_ATOMS: atom_id res chain seq x y z
N MET A 1 10.19 16.83 5.18
CA MET A 1 10.94 15.56 5.13
C MET A 1 9.97 14.49 5.59
N LEU A 2 9.53 13.59 4.70
CA LEU A 2 8.62 12.51 5.10
C LEU A 2 9.46 11.45 5.81
N TYR A 3 9.56 11.62 7.13
CA TYR A 3 10.12 10.69 8.13
C TYR A 3 11.66 10.65 8.26
N ASP A 4 12.16 11.23 9.35
CA ASP A 4 13.59 11.41 9.68
C ASP A 4 14.34 10.11 9.99
N THR A 5 13.66 8.96 10.08
CA THR A 5 14.30 7.67 10.41
C THR A 5 13.71 6.50 9.63
N GLN A 6 14.53 5.46 9.41
CA GLN A 6 14.08 4.21 8.79
C GLN A 6 13.01 3.47 9.62
N VAL A 7 12.97 3.70 10.93
CA VAL A 7 11.95 3.14 11.84
C VAL A 7 10.58 3.74 11.50
N MET A 8 10.51 5.07 11.38
CA MET A 8 9.27 5.74 10.99
C MET A 8 8.81 5.37 9.58
N ALA A 9 9.74 5.15 8.64
CA ALA A 9 9.40 4.65 7.31
C ALA A 9 8.79 3.24 7.35
N ARG A 10 9.22 2.39 8.30
CA ARG A 10 8.65 1.06 8.50
C ARG A 10 7.25 1.13 9.12
N GLU A 11 7.07 1.92 10.17
CA GLU A 11 5.77 2.11 10.82
C GLU A 11 4.73 2.66 9.84
N MET A 12 5.10 3.69 9.07
CA MET A 12 4.24 4.25 8.02
C MET A 12 3.88 3.21 6.96
N ARG A 13 4.85 2.37 6.57
CA ARG A 13 4.59 1.30 5.60
C ARG A 13 3.62 0.26 6.16
N GLU A 14 3.75 -0.10 7.43
CA GLU A 14 2.80 -1.01 8.09
C GLU A 14 1.39 -0.41 8.13
N GLU A 15 1.26 0.88 8.44
CA GLU A 15 -0.03 1.60 8.44
C GLU A 15 -0.66 1.65 7.04
N VAL A 16 0.13 2.00 6.03
CA VAL A 16 -0.30 2.01 4.62
C VAL A 16 -0.79 0.63 4.17
N VAL A 17 -0.03 -0.42 4.48
CA VAL A 17 -0.39 -1.80 4.09
C VAL A 17 -1.67 -2.27 4.78
N LEU A 18 -1.88 -1.88 6.05
CA LEU A 18 -3.12 -2.18 6.75
C LEU A 18 -4.31 -1.41 6.16
N HIS A 19 -4.12 -0.13 5.82
CA HIS A 19 -5.15 0.71 5.20
C HIS A 19 -5.59 0.14 3.85
N VAL A 20 -4.64 -0.20 2.97
CA VAL A 20 -4.94 -0.81 1.67
C VAL A 20 -5.61 -2.18 1.84
N LYS A 21 -5.23 -2.97 2.84
CA LYS A 21 -5.89 -4.25 3.13
C LYS A 21 -7.35 -4.05 3.55
N GLN A 22 -7.62 -3.04 4.37
CA GLN A 22 -8.96 -2.74 4.88
C GLN A 22 -9.89 -2.23 3.78
N TYR A 23 -9.40 -1.32 2.93
CA TYR A 23 -10.17 -0.69 1.85
C TYR A 23 -9.82 -1.27 0.47
N PHE A 24 -9.45 -2.55 0.44
CA PHE A 24 -8.87 -3.17 -0.76
C PHE A 24 -9.77 -3.04 -1.98
N ASP A 25 -11.09 -3.11 -1.81
CA ASP A 25 -12.05 -3.00 -2.91
C ASP A 25 -12.05 -1.61 -3.57
N GLU A 26 -11.70 -0.56 -2.83
CA GLU A 26 -11.57 0.80 -3.37
C GLU A 26 -10.26 0.96 -4.16
N PHE A 27 -9.19 0.33 -3.68
CA PHE A 27 -7.88 0.37 -4.34
C PHE A 27 -7.78 -0.59 -5.54
N CYS A 28 -8.46 -1.74 -5.50
CA CYS A 28 -8.36 -2.76 -6.55
C CYS A 28 -8.99 -2.32 -7.87
N ILE A 29 -9.94 -1.38 -7.84
CA ILE A 29 -10.53 -0.75 -9.03
C ILE A 29 -9.48 0.04 -9.83
N LEU A 30 -8.42 0.51 -9.17
CA LEU A 30 -7.30 1.24 -9.79
C LEU A 30 -6.29 0.31 -10.46
N SER A 31 -6.47 -1.01 -10.34
CA SER A 31 -5.71 -2.01 -11.09
C SER A 31 -6.20 -2.01 -12.55
N ASN A 32 -5.59 -1.15 -13.37
CA ASN A 32 -5.92 -1.03 -14.79
C ASN A 32 -5.15 -2.05 -15.62
N HIS A 33 -5.56 -3.32 -15.58
CA HIS A 33 -4.94 -4.25 -16.51
C HIS A 33 -5.84 -5.40 -16.98
N ARG A 34 -5.89 -5.58 -18.31
CA ARG A 34 -6.28 -6.82 -19.01
C ARG A 34 -5.28 -7.99 -18.76
N GLY A 35 -4.49 -7.99 -17.67
CA GLY A 35 -3.42 -8.97 -17.36
C GLY A 35 -2.51 -8.69 -16.13
N GLY A 36 -2.47 -7.47 -15.63
CA GLY A 36 -1.68 -6.96 -14.50
C GLY A 36 -2.55 -6.69 -13.31
N ASN A 37 -2.88 -7.81 -12.72
CA ASN A 37 -3.10 -7.83 -11.31
C ASN A 37 -1.82 -7.36 -10.63
N ASN A 38 -1.91 -6.49 -9.64
CA ASN A 38 -0.83 -6.52 -8.65
C ASN A 38 -1.14 -7.62 -7.63
N PHE A 39 -2.39 -7.75 -7.18
CA PHE A 39 -2.83 -8.83 -6.28
C PHE A 39 -4.32 -9.17 -6.45
N LYS A 40 -4.66 -10.47 -6.49
CA LYS A 40 -6.05 -10.96 -6.67
C LYS A 40 -6.95 -10.77 -5.46
N THR A 41 -6.37 -10.67 -4.26
CA THR A 41 -7.10 -10.49 -3.00
C THR A 41 -6.27 -9.65 -2.04
N SER A 42 -6.94 -9.04 -1.06
CA SER A 42 -6.28 -8.29 0.03
C SER A 42 -5.29 -9.15 0.81
N ALA A 43 -5.54 -10.46 0.95
CA ALA A 43 -4.64 -11.39 1.61
C ALA A 43 -3.32 -11.59 0.84
N VAL A 44 -3.38 -11.70 -0.49
CA VAL A 44 -2.16 -11.84 -1.32
C VAL A 44 -1.37 -10.53 -1.31
N TYR A 45 -2.06 -9.39 -1.39
CA TYR A 45 -1.43 -8.07 -1.23
C TYR A 45 -0.70 -7.96 0.11
N TYR A 46 -1.39 -8.24 1.21
CA TYR A 46 -0.83 -8.15 2.56
C TYR A 46 0.39 -9.09 2.72
N ALA A 47 0.26 -10.36 2.33
CA ALA A 47 1.36 -11.33 2.45
C ALA A 47 2.60 -10.95 1.61
N TYR A 48 2.41 -10.30 0.47
CA TYR A 48 3.52 -9.78 -0.32
C TYR A 48 4.13 -8.54 0.35
N MET A 49 3.31 -7.57 0.70
CA MET A 49 3.74 -6.27 1.21
C MET A 49 4.30 -6.30 2.64
N SER A 50 3.96 -7.31 3.44
CA SER A 50 4.58 -7.54 4.75
C SER A 50 6.03 -8.03 4.69
N ARG A 51 6.57 -8.34 3.49
CA ARG A 51 7.97 -8.76 3.34
C ARG A 51 8.91 -7.56 3.44
N THR A 52 10.09 -7.79 4.00
CA THR A 52 11.20 -6.84 3.89
C THR A 52 11.65 -6.71 2.43
N TYR A 53 12.08 -5.51 2.02
CA TYR A 53 12.60 -5.23 0.67
C TYR A 53 11.62 -5.44 -0.50
N THR A 54 10.33 -5.12 -0.34
CA THR A 54 9.44 -5.01 -1.50
C THR A 54 9.35 -3.57 -1.97
N TYR A 55 9.11 -3.40 -3.26
CA TYR A 55 8.80 -2.10 -3.83
C TYR A 55 7.35 -1.71 -3.50
N SER A 56 7.13 -0.43 -3.20
CA SER A 56 5.80 0.13 -3.09
C SER A 56 5.10 0.14 -4.45
N ASN A 57 3.77 0.03 -4.44
CA ASN A 57 2.92 0.07 -5.61
C ASN A 57 1.99 1.30 -5.57
N LEU A 58 1.14 1.43 -6.60
CA LEU A 58 0.21 2.56 -6.73
C LEU A 58 -0.80 2.65 -5.58
N TYR A 59 -1.21 1.52 -4.99
CA TYR A 59 -2.13 1.51 -3.83
C TYR A 59 -1.46 2.17 -2.63
N ASP A 60 -0.18 1.86 -2.40
CA ASP A 60 0.59 2.42 -1.28
C ASP A 60 0.75 3.93 -1.43
N PHE A 61 0.98 4.43 -2.65
CA PHE A 61 1.09 5.85 -2.93
C PHE A 61 -0.21 6.60 -2.62
N LEU A 62 -1.35 6.07 -3.05
CA LEU A 62 -2.65 6.69 -2.84
C LEU A 62 -3.10 6.60 -1.37
N ALA A 63 -2.89 5.45 -0.74
CA ALA A 63 -3.15 5.28 0.69
C ALA A 63 -2.28 6.22 1.53
N THR A 64 -1.01 6.41 1.16
CA THR A 64 -0.13 7.40 1.80
C THR A 64 -0.72 8.81 1.68
N GLY A 65 -1.25 9.18 0.51
CA GLY A 65 -1.91 10.47 0.31
C GLY A 65 -3.16 10.67 1.19
N GLN A 66 -3.97 9.61 1.32
CA GLN A 66 -5.16 9.61 2.19
C GLN A 66 -4.80 9.70 3.68
N ILE A 67 -3.87 8.87 4.15
CA ILE A 67 -3.44 8.85 5.57
C ILE A 67 -2.87 10.20 5.98
N LEU A 68 -2.09 10.83 5.09
CA LEU A 68 -1.44 12.10 5.37
C LEU A 68 -2.34 13.33 5.12
N ASN A 69 -3.61 13.14 4.76
CA ASN A 69 -4.53 14.22 4.39
C ASN A 69 -3.96 15.16 3.31
N TYR A 70 -3.20 14.63 2.35
CA TYR A 70 -2.74 15.39 1.19
C TYR A 70 -3.79 15.44 0.06
N TYR A 71 -4.94 14.80 0.27
CA TYR A 71 -6.12 14.80 -0.60
C TYR A 71 -7.39 14.98 0.23
#